data_AF-A0A1Q8R2W2-F1
#
_entry.id   AF-A0A1Q8R2W2-F1
#
_cell.length_a   1.000
_cell.length_b   1.000
_cell.length_c   1.000
_cell.angle_alpha   90.00
_cell.angle_beta   90.00
_cell.angle_gamma   90.00
#
_symmetry.space_group_name_H-M   'P 1'
#
loop_
_entity.id
_entity.type
_entity.pdbx_description
1 polymer ?
#
loop_
_entity_poly.entity_id
_entity_poly.type
_entity_poly.pdbx_seq_one_letter_code
_entity_poly.pdbx_strand_id
1 'polypeptide(L)'
;MSKRVRSLLIVISLCLSLTITGCGLQALLGIKNKTSSTTKGGTEPVIAVSLNPDDPNKLLISKGIDDLAKKENAKVKYMDQSGASTSTESPLKGAKILIYQGGDASLLQKSQTDKIPILALTKLPTGVKPEGIVTPDQEKVGELMAQSLVSKVTEGQVVILQDDPNEGGSQKQVAGNRAVLSKYPKITVQTIANPLGSESVTKQGLVDFLQKNPGKVQGVLAQNEKLAAIANTVLKQAQLDKKIILVGGEASVPSLERMTSGDQVGDVDTSPYLQGVNAYQWAQKIIKKQPLDVNDSITSEQGEIPAKIIQVKAVTPDNLAVVQKSYTKTLQSAEQDKKQKDQQAQKTQQGSQSSQSKDQGTAKEKAGEKQGTSGGGDQAQGKSSSIPAGVQKVTERIKTETTREYLDAQGKVIGTEKTANEQVKTVPPEMLKQQTEQTSDTSKSQGQGDQSKDKGK
;
A
#
# COMPACT_ATOMS: atom_id res chain seq x y z
N MET A 1 48.10 -14.68 63.26
CA MET A 1 48.76 -15.97 63.58
C MET A 1 47.82 -17.08 63.09
N SER A 2 48.18 -17.81 62.02
CA SER A 2 48.62 -19.23 62.07
C SER A 2 47.50 -20.17 62.58
N LYS A 3 47.03 -21.25 61.94
CA LYS A 3 47.58 -22.17 60.91
C LYS A 3 46.50 -23.24 60.59
N ARG A 4 46.50 -23.75 59.34
CA ARG A 4 46.43 -25.18 58.90
C ARG A 4 45.19 -26.02 59.26
N VAL A 5 44.38 -26.51 58.31
CA VAL A 5 44.56 -27.62 57.32
C VAL A 5 44.55 -29.04 57.93
N ARG A 6 43.53 -29.85 57.58
CA ARG A 6 43.53 -31.28 57.16
C ARG A 6 42.09 -31.85 57.21
N SER A 7 41.45 -32.11 56.08
CA SER A 7 41.38 -33.41 55.37
C SER A 7 40.66 -34.52 56.15
N LEU A 8 39.43 -34.83 55.75
CA LEU A 8 38.88 -36.19 55.85
C LEU A 8 37.98 -36.46 54.63
N LEU A 9 38.50 -37.29 53.73
CA LEU A 9 37.77 -37.93 52.63
C LEU A 9 36.95 -39.07 53.24
N ILE A 10 35.62 -39.00 53.12
CA ILE A 10 34.74 -40.16 53.28
C ILE A 10 33.96 -40.31 51.98
N VAL A 11 34.33 -41.34 51.23
CA VAL A 11 33.61 -41.85 50.08
C VAL A 11 32.46 -42.69 50.62
N ILE A 12 31.22 -42.20 50.48
CA ILE A 12 30.02 -43.02 50.60
C ILE A 12 29.23 -42.86 49.31
N SER A 13 29.34 -43.89 48.48
CA SER A 13 28.44 -44.20 47.39
C SER A 13 27.10 -44.61 48.00
N LEU A 14 26.05 -43.82 47.79
CA LEU A 14 24.69 -44.32 47.89
C LEU A 14 23.79 -43.55 46.91
N CYS A 15 23.34 -44.29 45.90
CA CYS A 15 22.42 -43.88 44.86
C CYS A 15 21.15 -43.27 45.45
N LEU A 16 20.78 -42.05 45.02
CA LEU A 16 19.40 -41.60 45.01
C LEU A 16 19.14 -40.79 43.74
N SER A 17 18.16 -41.29 43.00
CA SER A 17 17.65 -40.90 41.68
C SER A 17 17.50 -39.41 41.42
N LEU A 18 18.17 -38.93 40.38
CA LEU A 18 17.81 -37.71 39.63
C LEU A 18 17.50 -38.15 38.19
N THR A 19 16.22 -38.19 37.83
CA THR A 19 15.78 -38.28 36.45
C THR A 19 16.06 -36.95 35.76
N ILE A 20 17.28 -36.80 35.25
CA ILE A 20 17.62 -35.79 34.26
C ILE A 20 17.19 -36.37 32.91
N THR A 21 16.01 -35.97 32.43
CA THR A 21 15.62 -36.13 31.03
C THR A 21 16.46 -35.17 30.18
N GLY A 22 17.68 -35.61 29.89
CA GLY A 22 18.60 -34.96 28.95
C GLY A 22 18.24 -35.32 27.52
N CYS A 23 17.59 -34.39 26.81
CA CYS A 23 17.65 -34.30 25.35
C CYS A 23 18.42 -33.02 24.97
N GLY A 24 19.72 -33.02 25.29
CA GLY A 24 20.63 -31.90 24.97
C GLY A 24 21.96 -32.34 24.35
N LEU A 25 22.16 -33.64 24.08
CA LEU A 25 23.43 -34.16 23.55
C LEU A 25 23.36 -34.56 22.06
N GLN A 26 22.16 -34.60 21.46
CA GLN A 26 21.97 -34.96 20.05
C GLN A 26 22.12 -33.76 19.10
N ALA A 27 22.16 -32.53 19.63
CA ALA A 27 22.47 -31.32 18.86
C ALA A 27 23.98 -31.08 18.68
N LEU A 28 24.84 -31.86 19.36
CA LEU A 28 26.30 -31.67 19.33
C LEU A 28 27.04 -32.62 18.37
N LEU A 29 26.37 -33.61 17.76
CA LEU A 29 27.02 -34.66 16.96
C LEU A 29 26.66 -34.72 15.47
N GLY A 30 26.07 -33.66 14.89
CA GLY A 30 26.23 -33.38 13.45
C GLY A 30 25.96 -34.51 12.45
N ILE A 31 24.93 -35.34 12.64
CA ILE A 31 24.47 -36.28 11.62
C ILE A 31 23.17 -35.75 10.99
N LYS A 32 23.29 -35.26 9.74
CA LYS A 32 22.17 -34.96 8.85
C LYS A 32 21.41 -36.24 8.53
N ASN A 33 20.10 -36.25 8.78
CA ASN A 33 19.15 -36.90 7.88
C ASN A 33 17.85 -36.09 7.82
N LYS A 34 17.40 -35.86 6.58
CA LYS A 34 16.18 -35.14 6.21
C LYS A 34 14.95 -35.87 6.75
N THR A 35 14.19 -35.18 7.60
CA THR A 35 12.73 -35.28 7.60
C THR A 35 12.18 -33.96 8.11
N SER A 36 11.79 -33.09 7.18
CA SER A 36 10.99 -31.90 7.46
C SER A 36 9.61 -32.36 7.93
N SER A 37 9.43 -32.48 9.25
CA SER A 37 8.11 -32.63 9.85
C SER A 37 7.41 -31.27 9.75
N THR A 38 6.66 -31.08 8.68
CA THR A 38 5.57 -30.09 8.62
C THR A 38 4.60 -30.39 9.75
N THR A 39 4.65 -29.61 10.82
CA THR A 39 3.57 -29.46 11.78
C THR A 39 2.39 -28.76 11.08
N LYS A 40 1.66 -29.50 10.24
CA LYS A 40 0.32 -29.13 9.79
C LYS A 40 -0.65 -29.47 10.91
N GLY A 41 -0.97 -28.48 11.73
CA GLY A 41 -1.95 -28.63 12.82
C GLY A 41 -2.35 -27.34 13.53
N GLY A 42 -1.89 -26.17 13.09
CA GLY A 42 -2.43 -24.89 13.53
C GLY A 42 -3.43 -24.38 12.49
N THR A 43 -4.66 -24.08 12.90
CA THR A 43 -5.63 -23.37 12.06
C THR A 43 -4.97 -22.09 11.55
N GLU A 44 -4.82 -21.95 10.22
CA GLU A 44 -4.19 -20.77 9.59
C GLU A 44 -4.78 -19.48 10.18
N PRO A 45 -3.95 -18.53 10.66
CA PRO A 45 -4.46 -17.32 11.28
C PRO A 45 -5.29 -16.54 10.26
N VAL A 46 -6.52 -16.21 10.64
CA VAL A 46 -7.41 -15.41 9.81
C VAL A 46 -7.14 -13.93 10.11
N ILE A 47 -6.70 -13.19 9.10
CA ILE A 47 -6.58 -11.74 9.13
C ILE A 47 -7.90 -11.16 8.60
N ALA A 48 -8.64 -10.44 9.44
CA ALA A 48 -9.80 -9.69 8.99
C ALA A 48 -9.35 -8.33 8.44
N VAL A 49 -9.95 -7.89 7.33
CA VAL A 49 -9.62 -6.61 6.69
C VAL A 49 -10.91 -5.84 6.43
N SER A 50 -11.01 -4.61 6.93
CA SER A 50 -12.09 -3.67 6.60
C SER A 50 -11.50 -2.42 5.96
N LEU A 51 -11.79 -2.22 4.69
CA LEU A 51 -11.35 -1.04 3.93
C LEU A 51 -12.49 -0.04 3.78
N ASN A 52 -12.13 1.23 3.61
CA ASN A 52 -13.12 2.26 3.27
C ASN A 52 -13.67 1.98 1.86
N PRO A 53 -14.99 1.81 1.68
CA PRO A 53 -15.60 1.56 0.36
C PRO A 53 -15.35 2.69 -0.65
N ASP A 54 -15.24 3.92 -0.16
CA ASP A 54 -15.11 5.14 -0.95
C ASP A 54 -13.66 5.46 -1.31
N ASP A 55 -12.70 4.70 -0.76
CA ASP A 55 -11.30 4.84 -1.13
C ASP A 55 -11.10 4.35 -2.58
N PRO A 56 -10.64 5.23 -3.49
CA PRO A 56 -10.47 4.88 -4.91
C PRO A 56 -9.35 3.85 -5.15
N ASN A 57 -8.44 3.69 -4.19
CA ASN A 57 -7.26 2.84 -4.21
C ASN A 57 -7.44 1.53 -3.41
N LYS A 58 -8.64 1.23 -2.89
CA LYS A 58 -8.90 0.00 -2.10
C LYS A 58 -8.40 -1.28 -2.77
N LEU A 59 -8.51 -1.40 -4.10
CA LEU A 59 -8.03 -2.58 -4.83
C LEU A 59 -6.50 -2.71 -4.83
N LEU A 60 -5.79 -1.58 -4.89
CA LEU A 60 -4.32 -1.55 -4.80
C LEU A 60 -3.86 -1.95 -3.39
N ILE A 61 -4.55 -1.46 -2.36
CA ILE A 61 -4.33 -1.86 -0.96
C ILE A 61 -4.57 -3.36 -0.78
N SER A 62 -5.73 -3.87 -1.20
CA SER A 62 -6.06 -5.30 -1.13
C SER A 62 -5.03 -6.14 -1.87
N LYS A 63 -4.53 -5.68 -3.02
CA LYS A 63 -3.51 -6.38 -3.79
C LYS A 63 -2.20 -6.51 -3.01
N GLY A 64 -1.76 -5.46 -2.32
CA GLY A 64 -0.58 -5.51 -1.45
C GLY A 64 -0.72 -6.50 -0.31
N ILE A 65 -1.90 -6.56 0.32
CA ILE A 65 -2.21 -7.54 1.37
C ILE A 65 -2.21 -8.97 0.80
N ASP A 66 -2.93 -9.17 -0.31
CA ASP A 66 -3.14 -10.48 -0.91
C ASP A 66 -1.86 -11.11 -1.47
N ASP A 67 -0.94 -10.31 -2.03
CA ASP A 67 0.33 -10.81 -2.55
C ASP A 67 1.19 -11.45 -1.45
N LEU A 68 1.26 -10.82 -0.28
CA LEU A 68 1.98 -11.39 0.85
C LEU A 68 1.23 -12.55 1.50
N ALA A 69 -0.09 -12.44 1.63
CA ALA A 69 -0.92 -13.52 2.17
C ALA A 69 -0.77 -14.81 1.34
N LYS A 70 -0.80 -14.71 0.01
CA LYS A 70 -0.57 -15.84 -0.90
C LYS A 70 0.82 -16.45 -0.71
N LYS A 71 1.86 -15.60 -0.62
CA LYS A 71 3.25 -16.06 -0.43
C LYS A 71 3.44 -16.84 0.87
N GLU A 72 2.68 -16.48 1.91
CA GLU A 72 2.80 -17.06 3.24
C GLU A 72 1.71 -18.08 3.58
N ASN A 73 0.81 -18.40 2.65
CA ASN A 73 -0.37 -19.26 2.86
C ASN A 73 -1.24 -18.81 4.06
N ALA A 74 -1.45 -17.50 4.19
CA ALA A 74 -2.33 -16.93 5.22
C ALA A 74 -3.74 -16.72 4.69
N LYS A 75 -4.74 -16.89 5.57
CA LYS A 75 -6.15 -16.61 5.24
C LYS A 75 -6.46 -15.15 5.51
N VAL A 76 -6.93 -14.44 4.48
CA VAL A 76 -7.44 -13.07 4.59
C VAL A 76 -8.95 -13.10 4.34
N LYS A 77 -9.71 -12.49 5.25
CA LYS A 77 -11.16 -12.33 5.15
C LYS A 77 -11.45 -10.84 5.05
N TYR A 78 -11.94 -10.39 3.90
CA TYR A 78 -12.41 -9.01 3.74
C TYR A 78 -13.82 -8.90 4.33
N MET A 79 -14.06 -7.82 5.07
CA MET A 79 -15.36 -7.48 5.62
C MET A 79 -16.14 -6.68 4.58
N ASP A 80 -17.22 -7.24 4.07
CA ASP A 80 -18.13 -6.54 3.17
C ASP A 80 -18.98 -5.53 3.96
N GLN A 81 -19.47 -4.48 3.30
CA GLN A 81 -20.38 -3.50 3.91
C GLN A 81 -21.80 -4.03 4.16
N SER A 82 -22.06 -5.31 3.94
CA SER A 82 -23.38 -5.92 4.10
C SER A 82 -23.85 -5.70 5.53
N GLY A 83 -24.86 -4.84 5.68
CA GLY A 83 -25.35 -4.32 6.95
C GLY A 83 -25.65 -5.40 7.98
N ALA A 84 -25.67 -4.97 9.26
CA ALA A 84 -26.03 -5.73 10.46
C ALA A 84 -26.39 -7.19 10.16
N SER A 85 -25.37 -8.04 10.11
CA SER A 85 -25.58 -9.48 9.99
C SER A 85 -26.55 -9.89 11.08
N THR A 86 -27.70 -10.45 10.69
CA THR A 86 -28.71 -11.01 11.61
C THR A 86 -28.21 -12.28 12.29
N SER A 87 -27.00 -12.73 11.96
CA SER A 87 -26.30 -13.80 12.66
C SER A 87 -25.86 -13.32 14.05
N THR A 88 -26.17 -14.13 15.06
CA THR A 88 -25.69 -13.94 16.44
C THR A 88 -24.17 -14.13 16.59
N GLU A 89 -23.49 -14.68 15.58
CA GLU A 89 -22.03 -14.85 15.57
C GLU A 89 -21.31 -13.59 15.09
N SER A 90 -20.26 -13.21 15.82
CA SER A 90 -19.39 -12.08 15.46
C SER A 90 -18.82 -12.27 14.04
N PRO A 91 -18.87 -11.24 13.16
CA PRO A 91 -18.24 -11.29 11.83
C PRO A 91 -16.72 -11.50 11.90
N LEU A 92 -16.11 -11.20 13.05
CA LEU A 92 -14.69 -11.38 13.35
C LEU A 92 -14.36 -12.75 13.96
N LYS A 93 -15.33 -13.66 14.11
CA LYS A 93 -15.11 -15.00 14.68
C LYS A 93 -13.94 -15.71 13.98
N GLY A 94 -12.96 -16.13 14.79
CA GLY A 94 -11.76 -16.82 14.32
C GLY A 94 -10.64 -15.90 13.80
N ALA A 95 -10.90 -14.60 13.64
CA ALA A 95 -9.86 -13.64 13.29
C ALA A 95 -8.85 -13.46 14.43
N LYS A 96 -7.58 -13.25 14.08
CA LYS A 96 -6.49 -12.99 15.03
C LYS A 96 -6.13 -11.51 15.11
N ILE A 97 -6.56 -10.72 14.13
CA ILE A 97 -6.38 -9.28 14.06
C ILE A 97 -7.38 -8.71 13.05
N LEU A 98 -7.77 -7.45 13.26
CA LEU A 98 -8.50 -6.63 12.30
C LEU A 98 -7.59 -5.52 11.74
N ILE A 99 -7.31 -5.56 10.44
CA ILE A 99 -6.77 -4.39 9.71
C ILE A 99 -7.95 -3.48 9.39
N TYR A 100 -7.96 -2.27 9.94
CA TYR A 100 -9.08 -1.35 9.85
C TYR A 100 -8.67 -0.02 9.22
N GLN A 101 -9.23 0.28 8.06
CA GLN A 101 -9.14 1.58 7.40
C GLN A 101 -10.44 2.38 7.54
N GLY A 102 -11.57 1.67 7.56
CA GLY A 102 -12.92 2.22 7.53
C GLY A 102 -13.95 1.15 7.18
N GLY A 103 -15.20 1.55 6.97
CA GLY A 103 -16.32 0.65 6.65
C GLY A 103 -17.32 0.54 7.82
N ASP A 104 -17.78 -0.67 8.14
CA ASP A 104 -18.71 -0.90 9.24
C ASP A 104 -18.05 -0.59 10.60
N ALA A 105 -18.41 0.53 11.22
CA ALA A 105 -17.89 0.96 12.51
C ALA A 105 -18.21 -0.02 13.65
N SER A 106 -19.26 -0.85 13.53
CA SER A 106 -19.58 -1.85 14.56
C SER A 106 -18.51 -2.93 14.70
N LEU A 107 -17.66 -3.12 13.68
CA LEU A 107 -16.50 -4.01 13.74
C LEU A 107 -15.51 -3.62 14.83
N LEU A 108 -15.37 -2.31 15.13
CA LEU A 108 -14.48 -1.84 16.19
C LEU A 108 -14.96 -2.31 17.57
N GLN A 109 -16.26 -2.17 17.85
CA GLN A 109 -16.88 -2.62 19.09
C GLN A 109 -16.81 -4.16 19.22
N LYS A 110 -17.08 -4.88 18.13
CA LYS A 110 -16.94 -6.34 18.07
C LYS A 110 -15.51 -6.77 18.34
N SER A 111 -14.52 -6.09 17.74
CA SER A 111 -13.10 -6.37 17.95
C SER A 111 -12.70 -6.19 19.42
N GLN A 112 -13.18 -5.13 20.09
CA GLN A 112 -12.97 -4.92 21.52
C GLN A 112 -13.61 -6.03 22.37
N THR A 113 -14.85 -6.40 22.06
CA THR A 113 -15.61 -7.45 22.76
C THR A 113 -14.91 -8.80 22.67
N ASP A 114 -14.46 -9.15 21.46
CA ASP A 114 -13.78 -10.40 21.14
C ASP A 114 -12.28 -10.36 21.51
N LYS A 115 -11.78 -9.24 22.02
CA LYS A 115 -10.36 -8.97 22.34
C LYS A 115 -9.43 -9.25 21.15
N ILE A 116 -9.88 -8.87 19.96
CA ILE A 116 -9.12 -8.95 18.72
C ILE A 116 -8.35 -7.63 18.57
N PRO A 117 -7.02 -7.67 18.40
CA PRO A 117 -6.22 -6.46 18.19
C PRO A 117 -6.58 -5.78 16.87
N ILE A 118 -6.46 -4.45 16.85
CA ILE A 118 -6.73 -3.62 15.67
C ILE A 118 -5.41 -3.03 15.17
N LEU A 119 -5.14 -3.19 13.88
CA LEU A 119 -4.12 -2.43 13.17
C LEU A 119 -4.84 -1.36 12.33
N ALA A 120 -4.61 -0.09 12.65
CA ALA A 120 -5.16 1.00 11.86
C ALA A 120 -4.43 1.14 10.51
N LEU A 121 -5.17 1.51 9.48
CA LEU A 121 -4.64 1.74 8.14
C LEU A 121 -5.11 3.11 7.65
N THR A 122 -4.18 3.94 7.20
CA THR A 122 -4.36 5.31 6.69
C THR A 122 -4.89 6.30 7.75
N LYS A 123 -6.01 6.01 8.41
CA LYS A 123 -6.68 6.86 9.41
C LYS A 123 -6.82 6.13 10.75
N LEU A 124 -6.80 6.87 11.86
CA LEU A 124 -7.06 6.31 13.19
C LEU A 124 -8.58 6.10 13.38
N PRO A 125 -9.01 4.95 13.93
CA PRO A 125 -10.41 4.76 14.31
C PRO A 125 -10.76 5.57 15.57
N THR A 126 -11.97 6.13 15.62
CA THR A 126 -12.47 6.86 16.78
C THR A 126 -12.78 5.91 17.94
N GLY A 127 -12.42 6.31 19.17
CA GLY A 127 -12.86 5.64 20.40
C GLY A 127 -12.18 4.29 20.70
N VAL A 128 -11.25 3.83 19.86
CA VAL A 128 -10.52 2.58 20.06
C VAL A 128 -9.03 2.77 19.81
N LYS A 129 -8.19 2.31 20.76
CA LYS A 129 -6.74 2.35 20.62
C LYS A 129 -6.27 1.17 19.74
N PRO A 130 -5.68 1.40 18.56
CA PRO A 130 -5.05 0.34 17.78
C PRO A 130 -3.66 -0.02 18.34
N GLU A 131 -3.17 -1.22 18.00
CA GLU A 131 -1.80 -1.68 18.31
C GLU A 131 -0.73 -0.91 17.52
N GLY A 132 -1.13 -0.29 16.42
CA GLY A 132 -0.30 0.54 15.58
C GLY A 132 -1.08 1.08 14.38
N ILE A 133 -0.43 1.91 13.57
CA ILE A 133 -0.99 2.44 12.33
C ILE A 133 0.02 2.36 11.19
N VAL A 134 -0.45 1.94 10.01
CA VAL A 134 0.29 2.13 8.74
C VAL A 134 -0.37 3.28 8.01
N THR A 135 0.35 4.37 7.71
CA THR A 135 -0.23 5.57 7.10
C THR A 135 0.80 6.24 6.18
N PRO A 136 0.39 6.92 5.09
CA PRO A 136 1.32 7.74 4.33
C PRO A 136 1.83 8.92 5.14
N ASP A 137 2.94 9.51 4.70
CA ASP A 137 3.44 10.77 5.25
C ASP A 137 2.52 11.94 4.85
N GLN A 138 1.53 12.21 5.71
CA GLN A 138 0.48 13.19 5.45
C GLN A 138 1.00 14.63 5.37
N GLU A 139 2.02 14.99 6.15
CA GLU A 139 2.62 16.32 6.03
C GLU A 139 3.34 16.45 4.69
N LYS A 140 4.09 15.41 4.30
CA LYS A 140 4.76 15.39 3.00
C LYS A 140 3.80 15.42 1.82
N VAL A 141 2.62 14.80 1.92
CA VAL A 141 1.56 14.93 0.91
C VAL A 141 1.23 16.41 0.70
N GLY A 142 0.93 17.14 1.79
CA GLY A 142 0.64 18.57 1.71
C GLY A 142 1.79 19.40 1.13
N GLU A 143 3.03 19.09 1.49
CA GLU A 143 4.19 19.76 0.90
C GLU A 143 4.29 19.54 -0.61
N LEU A 144 4.13 18.29 -1.08
CA LEU A 144 4.25 17.95 -2.50
C LEU A 144 3.11 18.55 -3.33
N MET A 145 1.90 18.62 -2.78
CA MET A 145 0.76 19.33 -3.38
C MET A 145 1.10 20.80 -3.61
N ALA A 146 1.52 21.50 -2.56
CA ALA A 146 1.87 22.91 -2.66
C ALA A 146 3.09 23.16 -3.55
N GLN A 147 4.11 22.29 -3.52
CA GLN A 147 5.28 22.37 -4.40
C GLN A 147 4.89 22.25 -5.87
N SER A 148 3.99 21.33 -6.19
CA SER A 148 3.46 21.16 -7.55
C SER A 148 2.73 22.43 -8.03
N LEU A 149 1.98 23.08 -7.14
CA LEU A 149 1.27 24.31 -7.45
C LEU A 149 2.20 25.51 -7.66
N VAL A 150 3.13 25.76 -6.73
CA VAL A 150 3.98 26.97 -6.76
C VAL A 150 5.02 26.96 -7.89
N SER A 151 5.21 25.82 -8.55
CA SER A 151 5.95 25.74 -9.82
C SER A 151 5.29 26.55 -10.96
N LYS A 152 4.01 26.91 -10.81
CA LYS A 152 3.19 27.63 -11.80
C LYS A 152 2.48 28.86 -11.24
N VAL A 153 2.24 28.91 -9.93
CA VAL A 153 1.52 29.99 -9.25
C VAL A 153 2.43 30.64 -8.21
N THR A 154 2.84 31.88 -8.44
CA THR A 154 3.72 32.62 -7.51
C THR A 154 3.02 33.77 -6.78
N GLU A 155 1.78 34.10 -7.16
CA GLU A 155 0.96 35.17 -6.57
C GLU A 155 -0.54 34.87 -6.72
N GLY A 156 -1.38 35.55 -5.94
CA GLY A 156 -2.84 35.42 -5.99
C GLY A 156 -3.42 34.65 -4.80
N GLN A 157 -4.63 34.12 -4.97
CA GLN A 157 -5.31 33.32 -3.95
C GLN A 157 -5.22 31.82 -4.26
N VAL A 158 -4.93 31.02 -3.23
CA VAL A 158 -4.95 29.56 -3.27
C VAL A 158 -6.01 29.06 -2.32
N VAL A 159 -6.87 28.15 -2.81
CA VAL A 159 -7.88 27.48 -1.99
C VAL A 159 -7.39 26.07 -1.64
N ILE A 160 -7.40 25.73 -0.36
CA ILE A 160 -7.21 24.35 0.12
C ILE A 160 -8.58 23.77 0.40
N LEU A 161 -8.97 22.72 -0.31
CA LEU A 161 -10.11 21.88 0.04
C LEU A 161 -9.61 20.81 1.00
N GLN A 162 -9.89 21.02 2.28
CA GLN A 162 -9.51 20.14 3.37
C GLN A 162 -10.58 19.05 3.55
N ASP A 163 -10.17 17.81 3.82
CA ASP A 163 -11.05 16.72 4.25
C ASP A 163 -11.59 17.00 5.68
N ASP A 164 -11.92 15.96 6.46
CA ASP A 164 -12.42 16.15 7.83
C ASP A 164 -11.40 16.95 8.69
N PRO A 165 -11.75 18.16 9.15
CA PRO A 165 -10.83 18.99 9.93
C PRO A 165 -10.49 18.43 11.31
N ASN A 166 -11.22 17.41 11.78
CA ASN A 166 -10.93 16.73 13.04
C ASN A 166 -9.95 15.56 12.85
N GLU A 167 -9.63 15.20 11.60
CA GLU A 167 -8.69 14.12 11.32
C GLU A 167 -7.25 14.63 11.34
N GLY A 168 -6.40 14.02 12.17
CA GLY A 168 -4.99 14.42 12.29
C GLY A 168 -4.20 14.35 10.98
N GLY A 169 -4.51 13.40 10.08
CA GLY A 169 -3.87 13.33 8.76
C GLY A 169 -4.24 14.52 7.87
N SER A 170 -5.52 14.90 7.84
CA SER A 170 -6.00 16.09 7.13
C SER A 170 -5.33 17.37 7.64
N GLN A 171 -5.21 17.52 8.97
CA GLN A 171 -4.52 18.65 9.59
C GLN A 171 -3.04 18.71 9.19
N LYS A 172 -2.33 17.56 9.20
CA LYS A 172 -0.93 17.45 8.75
C LYS A 172 -0.76 17.86 7.28
N GLN A 173 -1.67 17.44 6.40
CA GLN A 173 -1.67 17.91 5.02
C GLN A 173 -1.84 19.43 4.92
N VAL A 174 -2.76 20.05 5.67
CA VAL A 174 -2.88 21.52 5.69
C VAL A 174 -1.60 22.19 6.19
N ALA A 175 -0.96 21.63 7.21
CA ALA A 175 0.32 22.13 7.73
C ALA A 175 1.42 22.09 6.65
N GLY A 176 1.60 20.95 5.97
CA GLY A 176 2.57 20.81 4.88
C GLY A 176 2.30 21.77 3.71
N ASN A 177 1.03 21.96 3.34
CA ASN A 177 0.63 22.95 2.34
C ASN A 177 1.07 24.36 2.77
N ARG A 178 0.75 24.77 4.01
CA ARG A 178 1.08 26.10 4.54
C ARG A 178 2.59 26.31 4.69
N ALA A 179 3.34 25.28 5.08
CA ALA A 179 4.79 25.34 5.21
C ALA A 179 5.47 25.73 3.88
N VAL A 180 4.97 25.21 2.77
CA VAL A 180 5.48 25.58 1.43
C VAL A 180 4.94 26.94 1.00
N LEU A 181 3.63 27.17 1.09
CA LEU A 181 2.99 28.41 0.59
C LEU A 181 3.45 29.67 1.35
N SER A 182 3.82 29.55 2.62
CA SER A 182 4.34 30.68 3.43
C SER A 182 5.61 31.33 2.86
N LYS A 183 6.36 30.61 2.03
CA LYS A 183 7.56 31.11 1.34
C LYS A 183 7.23 32.05 0.18
N TYR A 184 5.95 32.20 -0.17
CA TYR A 184 5.45 32.99 -1.29
C TYR A 184 4.54 34.11 -0.75
N PRO A 185 5.09 35.28 -0.35
CA PRO A 185 4.34 36.31 0.37
C PRO A 185 3.22 36.98 -0.45
N LYS A 186 3.23 36.80 -1.78
CA LYS A 186 2.16 37.27 -2.67
C LYS A 186 1.01 36.26 -2.82
N ILE A 187 1.12 35.08 -2.20
CA ILE A 187 0.06 34.09 -2.14
C ILE A 187 -0.72 34.28 -0.84
N THR A 188 -2.04 34.34 -0.96
CA THR A 188 -2.97 34.26 0.17
C THR A 188 -3.70 32.93 0.14
N VAL A 189 -3.97 32.35 1.31
CA VAL A 189 -4.49 30.98 1.42
C VAL A 189 -5.85 30.98 2.12
N GLN A 190 -6.86 30.45 1.44
CA GLN A 190 -8.16 30.13 2.03
C GLN A 190 -8.27 28.62 2.23
N THR A 191 -8.78 28.18 3.38
CA THR A 191 -9.15 26.77 3.58
C THR A 191 -10.67 26.62 3.62
N ILE A 192 -11.19 25.65 2.88
CA ILE A 192 -12.59 25.24 2.92
C ILE A 192 -12.59 23.79 3.43
N ALA A 193 -13.12 23.58 4.62
CA ALA A 193 -13.14 22.27 5.26
C ALA A 193 -14.37 21.47 4.81
N ASN A 194 -14.19 20.16 4.67
CA ASN A 194 -15.24 19.19 4.37
C ASN A 194 -15.46 18.29 5.59
N PRO A 195 -16.29 18.68 6.57
CA PRO A 195 -16.75 17.76 7.59
C PRO A 195 -17.37 16.51 6.94
N LEU A 196 -17.28 15.36 7.62
CA LEU A 196 -17.84 14.09 7.14
C LEU A 196 -19.27 14.25 6.58
N GLY A 197 -19.49 13.75 5.36
CA GLY A 197 -20.79 13.78 4.68
C GLY A 197 -21.27 15.17 4.21
N SER A 198 -20.36 16.16 4.09
CA SER A 198 -20.70 17.55 3.77
C SER A 198 -20.18 18.00 2.39
N GLU A 199 -20.14 17.10 1.40
CA GLU A 199 -19.59 17.40 0.07
C GLU A 199 -20.28 18.56 -0.62
N SER A 200 -21.60 18.66 -0.45
CA SER A 200 -22.42 19.75 -1.00
C SER A 200 -22.00 21.10 -0.40
N VAL A 201 -21.65 21.14 0.88
CA VAL A 201 -21.15 22.33 1.58
C VAL A 201 -19.80 22.74 0.99
N THR A 202 -18.89 21.79 0.78
CA THR A 202 -17.58 22.07 0.18
C THR A 202 -17.71 22.57 -1.25
N LYS A 203 -18.59 21.96 -2.05
CA LYS A 203 -18.91 22.42 -3.41
C LYS A 203 -19.45 23.85 -3.39
N GLN A 204 -20.45 24.14 -2.55
CA GLN A 204 -21.05 25.47 -2.47
C GLN A 204 -20.04 26.51 -1.97
N GLY A 205 -19.23 26.17 -0.96
CA GLY A 205 -18.18 27.03 -0.44
C GLY A 205 -17.16 27.41 -1.50
N LEU A 206 -16.74 26.47 -2.34
CA LEU A 206 -15.83 26.75 -3.47
C LEU A 206 -16.49 27.68 -4.50
N VAL A 207 -17.76 27.41 -4.88
CA VAL A 207 -18.53 28.26 -5.80
C VAL A 207 -18.62 29.70 -5.27
N ASP A 208 -19.05 29.86 -4.02
CA ASP A 208 -19.20 31.17 -3.38
C ASP A 208 -17.88 31.92 -3.32
N PHE A 209 -16.78 31.22 -2.98
CA PHE A 209 -15.46 31.82 -2.88
C PHE A 209 -14.95 32.31 -4.25
N LEU A 210 -15.14 31.50 -5.31
CA LEU A 210 -14.79 31.88 -6.67
C LEU A 210 -15.60 33.09 -7.16
N GLN A 211 -16.90 33.13 -6.88
CA GLN A 211 -17.79 34.25 -7.25
C GLN A 211 -17.43 35.55 -6.54
N LYS A 212 -17.04 35.49 -5.25
CA LYS A 212 -16.61 36.66 -4.47
C LYS A 212 -15.21 37.16 -4.86
N ASN A 213 -14.41 36.32 -5.51
CA ASN A 213 -13.01 36.62 -5.85
C ASN A 213 -12.71 36.40 -7.35
N PRO A 214 -13.46 37.03 -8.27
CA PRO A 214 -13.31 36.79 -9.69
C PRO A 214 -11.89 37.16 -10.16
N GLY A 215 -11.22 36.22 -10.81
CA GLY A 215 -9.87 36.40 -11.36
C GLY A 215 -8.74 36.50 -10.33
N LYS A 216 -9.01 36.31 -9.03
CA LYS A 216 -7.97 36.32 -7.97
C LYS A 216 -7.48 34.94 -7.59
N VAL A 217 -8.34 33.92 -7.71
CA VAL A 217 -7.99 32.54 -7.37
C VAL A 217 -7.18 31.93 -8.50
N GLN A 218 -5.97 31.51 -8.18
CA GLN A 218 -5.00 30.96 -9.14
C GLN A 218 -4.78 29.46 -8.94
N GLY A 219 -5.12 28.92 -7.77
CA GLY A 219 -4.89 27.51 -7.45
C GLY A 219 -5.91 26.90 -6.49
N VAL A 220 -6.17 25.60 -6.67
CA VAL A 220 -6.92 24.76 -5.76
C VAL A 220 -6.08 23.52 -5.41
N LEU A 221 -5.90 23.28 -4.11
CA LEU A 221 -5.24 22.11 -3.54
C LEU A 221 -6.32 21.23 -2.90
N ALA A 222 -6.57 20.03 -3.44
CA ALA A 222 -7.63 19.14 -2.96
C ALA A 222 -7.03 17.87 -2.32
N GLN A 223 -7.28 17.66 -1.03
CA GLN A 223 -6.59 16.64 -0.23
C GLN A 223 -6.83 15.18 -0.65
N ASN A 224 -7.94 14.90 -1.32
CA ASN A 224 -8.29 13.55 -1.77
C ASN A 224 -8.99 13.57 -3.13
N GLU A 225 -9.17 12.40 -3.74
CA GLU A 225 -9.76 12.24 -5.07
C GLU A 225 -11.17 12.86 -5.17
N LYS A 226 -11.98 12.66 -4.13
CA LYS A 226 -13.36 13.14 -4.07
C LYS A 226 -13.43 14.67 -4.11
N LEU A 227 -12.57 15.33 -3.34
CA LEU A 227 -12.46 16.79 -3.34
C LEU A 227 -11.89 17.32 -4.66
N ALA A 228 -10.93 16.61 -5.27
CA ALA A 228 -10.39 16.98 -6.58
C ALA A 228 -11.45 16.90 -7.68
N ALA A 229 -12.30 15.86 -7.66
CA ALA A 229 -13.43 15.71 -8.58
C ALA A 229 -14.49 16.82 -8.41
N ILE A 230 -14.78 17.23 -7.16
CA ILE A 230 -15.66 18.37 -6.86
C ILE A 230 -15.06 19.66 -7.42
N ALA A 231 -13.77 19.92 -7.15
CA ALA A 231 -13.08 21.11 -7.65
C ALA A 231 -13.10 21.17 -9.17
N ASN A 232 -12.73 20.09 -9.86
CA ASN A 232 -12.76 20.01 -11.31
C ASN A 232 -14.16 20.30 -11.88
N THR A 233 -15.20 19.72 -11.27
CA THR A 233 -16.60 19.96 -11.68
C THR A 233 -16.96 21.44 -11.57
N VAL A 234 -16.66 22.07 -10.44
CA VAL A 234 -16.94 23.49 -10.20
C VAL A 234 -16.17 24.38 -11.18
N LEU A 235 -14.88 24.11 -11.39
CA LEU A 235 -14.04 24.87 -12.29
C LEU A 235 -14.54 24.78 -13.75
N LYS A 236 -14.92 23.59 -14.22
CA LYS A 236 -15.49 23.42 -15.57
C LYS A 236 -16.82 24.14 -15.74
N GLN A 237 -17.71 24.03 -14.75
CA GLN A 237 -19.01 24.72 -14.78
C GLN A 237 -18.86 26.25 -14.81
N ALA A 238 -17.82 26.77 -14.15
CA ALA A 238 -17.48 28.19 -14.15
C ALA A 238 -16.59 28.62 -15.35
N GLN A 239 -16.20 27.69 -16.23
CA GLN A 239 -15.23 27.93 -17.32
C GLN A 239 -13.88 28.49 -16.83
N LEU A 240 -13.44 28.01 -15.66
CA LEU A 240 -12.21 28.39 -14.97
C LEU A 240 -11.16 27.28 -14.96
N ASP A 241 -11.48 26.09 -15.48
CA ASP A 241 -10.60 24.91 -15.52
C ASP A 241 -9.31 25.11 -16.32
N LYS A 242 -9.26 26.10 -17.22
CA LYS A 242 -8.04 26.51 -17.94
C LYS A 242 -7.33 27.72 -17.34
N LYS A 243 -7.87 28.30 -16.27
CA LYS A 243 -7.33 29.50 -15.60
C LYS A 243 -6.82 29.21 -14.19
N ILE A 244 -7.45 28.27 -13.49
CA ILE A 244 -7.13 27.92 -12.11
C ILE A 244 -6.45 26.56 -12.09
N ILE A 245 -5.27 26.49 -11.49
CA ILE A 245 -4.51 25.25 -11.39
C ILE A 245 -5.12 24.35 -10.32
N LEU A 246 -5.46 23.11 -10.68
CA LEU A 246 -5.89 22.08 -9.74
C LEU A 246 -4.76 21.08 -9.45
N VAL A 247 -4.51 20.81 -8.18
CA VAL A 247 -3.59 19.76 -7.70
C VAL A 247 -4.30 18.87 -6.67
N GLY A 248 -4.21 17.55 -6.85
CA GLY A 248 -4.72 16.54 -5.92
C GLY A 248 -3.69 16.09 -4.89
N GLY A 249 -4.14 15.47 -3.81
CA GLY A 249 -3.31 14.86 -2.77
C GLY A 249 -3.42 13.33 -2.69
N GLU A 250 -4.15 12.71 -3.61
CA GLU A 250 -4.41 11.27 -3.65
C GLU A 250 -4.56 10.78 -5.09
N ALA A 251 -3.44 10.36 -5.67
CA ALA A 251 -3.43 9.81 -7.01
C ALA A 251 -4.29 8.54 -7.09
N SER A 252 -5.19 8.55 -8.06
CA SER A 252 -6.15 7.49 -8.37
C SER A 252 -6.33 7.38 -9.88
N VAL A 253 -6.92 6.30 -10.40
CA VAL A 253 -7.14 6.18 -11.86
C VAL A 253 -7.92 7.38 -12.42
N PRO A 254 -9.06 7.82 -11.84
CA PRO A 254 -9.77 9.02 -12.32
C PRO A 254 -8.94 10.31 -12.25
N SER A 255 -8.10 10.49 -11.23
CA SER A 255 -7.18 11.63 -11.17
C SER A 255 -6.15 11.58 -12.28
N LEU A 256 -5.52 10.43 -12.51
CA LEU A 256 -4.50 10.27 -13.54
C LEU A 256 -5.08 10.52 -14.94
N GLU A 257 -6.34 10.15 -15.17
CA GLU A 257 -7.07 10.49 -16.40
C GLU A 257 -7.31 12.00 -16.54
N ARG A 258 -7.71 12.69 -15.45
CA ARG A 258 -7.81 14.17 -15.44
C ARG A 258 -6.48 14.85 -15.69
N MET A 259 -5.38 14.25 -15.22
CA MET A 259 -4.05 14.76 -15.51
C MET A 259 -3.71 14.62 -16.99
N THR A 260 -4.09 13.52 -17.63
CA THR A 260 -3.93 13.34 -19.08
C THR A 260 -4.75 14.35 -19.89
N SER A 261 -5.96 14.71 -19.45
CA SER A 261 -6.79 15.74 -20.12
C SER A 261 -6.35 17.18 -19.82
N GLY A 262 -5.38 17.38 -18.91
CA GLY A 262 -4.91 18.69 -18.48
C GLY A 262 -5.91 19.45 -17.59
N ASP A 263 -6.88 18.75 -17.00
CA ASP A 263 -7.84 19.33 -16.05
C ASP A 263 -7.29 19.31 -14.61
N GLN A 264 -6.24 18.54 -14.37
CA GLN A 264 -5.47 18.48 -13.14
C GLN A 264 -3.99 18.49 -13.48
N VAL A 265 -3.16 19.25 -12.77
CA VAL A 265 -1.76 19.49 -13.14
C VAL A 265 -0.76 18.63 -12.36
N GLY A 266 -1.17 18.18 -11.18
CA GLY A 266 -0.35 17.32 -10.32
C GLY A 266 -1.21 16.53 -9.35
N ASP A 267 -0.62 15.49 -8.79
CA ASP A 267 -1.19 14.71 -7.69
C ASP A 267 -0.08 14.15 -6.79
N VAL A 268 -0.44 13.37 -5.77
CA VAL A 268 0.49 12.66 -4.89
C VAL A 268 0.11 11.18 -4.82
N ASP A 269 1.03 10.31 -5.23
CA ASP A 269 0.95 8.86 -5.02
C ASP A 269 1.24 8.55 -3.54
N THR A 270 0.19 8.17 -2.82
CA THR A 270 0.22 7.78 -1.40
C THR A 270 0.71 6.34 -1.18
N SER A 271 1.21 5.69 -2.23
CA SER A 271 1.73 4.32 -2.24
C SER A 271 0.75 3.27 -1.70
N PRO A 272 -0.50 3.18 -2.20
CA PRO A 272 -1.54 2.32 -1.64
C PRO A 272 -1.16 0.83 -1.61
N TYR A 273 -0.46 0.34 -2.64
CA TYR A 273 0.07 -1.02 -2.63
C TYR A 273 1.03 -1.27 -1.46
N LEU A 274 1.95 -0.34 -1.20
CA LEU A 274 2.90 -0.47 -0.08
C LEU A 274 2.21 -0.35 1.28
N GLN A 275 1.14 0.46 1.39
CA GLN A 275 0.30 0.49 2.58
C GLN A 275 -0.25 -0.91 2.87
N GLY A 276 -0.83 -1.58 1.87
CA GLY A 276 -1.33 -2.96 2.01
C GLY A 276 -0.25 -3.98 2.38
N VAL A 277 0.91 -3.93 1.72
CA VAL A 277 2.07 -4.78 2.04
C VAL A 277 2.50 -4.62 3.50
N ASN A 278 2.69 -3.39 3.97
CA ASN A 278 3.12 -3.12 5.34
C ASN A 278 2.03 -3.47 6.36
N ALA A 279 0.76 -3.24 6.03
CA ALA A 279 -0.36 -3.61 6.90
C ALA A 279 -0.39 -5.12 7.15
N TYR A 280 -0.22 -5.94 6.10
CA TYR A 280 -0.13 -7.38 6.26
C TYR A 280 1.08 -7.80 7.11
N GLN A 281 2.26 -7.21 6.87
CA GLN A 281 3.48 -7.52 7.63
C GLN A 281 3.32 -7.19 9.12
N TRP A 282 2.79 -6.02 9.44
CA TRP A 282 2.53 -5.62 10.82
C TRP A 282 1.45 -6.48 11.47
N ALA A 283 0.40 -6.84 10.73
CA ALA A 283 -0.61 -7.76 11.21
C ALA A 283 -0.01 -9.12 11.62
N GLN A 284 0.85 -9.69 10.78
CA GLN A 284 1.58 -10.92 11.10
C GLN A 284 2.48 -10.78 12.33
N LYS A 285 3.17 -9.65 12.48
CA LYS A 285 4.02 -9.38 13.65
C LYS A 285 3.20 -9.27 14.94
N ILE A 286 2.07 -8.57 14.91
CA ILE A 286 1.15 -8.44 16.03
C ILE A 286 0.61 -9.82 16.44
N ILE A 287 0.14 -10.63 15.47
CA ILE A 287 -0.33 -12.01 15.72
C ILE A 287 0.76 -12.85 16.40
N LYS A 288 2.01 -12.70 15.96
CA LYS A 288 3.18 -13.43 16.48
C LYS A 288 3.81 -12.80 17.72
N LYS A 289 3.26 -11.68 18.22
CA LYS A 289 3.82 -10.88 19.33
C LYS A 289 5.30 -10.50 19.09
N GLN A 290 5.63 -10.14 17.85
CA GLN A 290 6.95 -9.70 17.43
C GLN A 290 7.03 -8.17 17.42
N PRO A 291 8.24 -7.58 17.60
CA PRO A 291 8.41 -6.14 17.55
C PRO A 291 8.08 -5.57 16.17
N LEU A 292 7.41 -4.41 16.17
CA LEU A 292 7.05 -3.65 14.98
C LEU A 292 8.26 -2.85 14.47
N ASP A 293 8.38 -2.69 13.14
CA ASP A 293 9.41 -1.85 12.53
C ASP A 293 8.95 -0.39 12.47
N VAL A 294 8.76 0.19 13.67
CA VAL A 294 8.27 1.54 13.89
C VAL A 294 9.28 2.56 13.37
N ASN A 295 8.81 3.58 12.65
CA ASN A 295 9.63 4.72 12.25
C ASN A 295 9.10 6.07 12.76
N ASP A 296 7.91 6.11 13.36
CA ASP A 296 7.34 7.28 14.00
C ASP A 296 6.23 6.90 15.01
N SER A 297 5.60 7.89 15.62
CA SER A 297 4.39 7.73 16.44
C SER A 297 3.32 8.76 16.08
N ILE A 298 2.05 8.44 16.34
CA ILE A 298 0.95 9.41 16.29
C ILE A 298 0.41 9.58 17.71
N THR A 299 0.42 10.82 18.19
CA THR A 299 -0.25 11.20 19.43
C THR A 299 -1.71 11.51 19.13
N SER A 300 -2.64 10.85 19.83
CA SER A 300 -4.07 11.12 19.76
C SER A 300 -4.70 11.08 21.16
N GLU A 301 -6.01 11.28 21.24
CA GLU A 301 -6.78 11.10 22.48
C GLU A 301 -6.68 9.66 23.03
N GLN A 302 -6.30 8.69 22.19
CA GLN A 302 -6.09 7.29 22.55
C GLN A 302 -4.65 7.02 23.04
N GLY A 303 -3.83 8.08 23.18
CA GLY A 303 -2.43 8.03 23.59
C GLY A 303 -1.46 7.99 22.41
N GLU A 304 -0.23 7.57 22.69
CA GLU A 304 0.81 7.40 21.66
C GLU A 304 0.61 6.05 20.94
N ILE A 305 0.51 6.11 19.61
CA ILE A 305 0.29 4.98 18.71
C ILE A 305 1.53 4.77 17.85
N PRO A 306 2.17 3.57 17.86
CA PRO A 306 3.27 3.26 16.96
C PRO A 306 2.87 3.38 15.49
N ALA A 307 3.69 4.05 14.69
CA ALA A 307 3.37 4.33 13.29
C ALA A 307 4.41 3.77 12.32
N LYS A 308 3.91 3.26 11.19
CA LYS A 308 4.65 3.04 9.96
C LYS A 308 4.28 4.13 8.97
N ILE A 309 5.13 5.15 8.87
CA ILE A 309 5.00 6.21 7.89
C ILE A 309 5.53 5.71 6.54
N ILE A 310 4.64 5.67 5.54
CA ILE A 310 4.93 5.26 4.17
C ILE A 310 5.29 6.50 3.35
N GLN A 311 6.42 6.43 2.65
CA GLN A 311 6.86 7.52 1.77
C GLN A 311 5.88 7.73 0.62
N VAL A 312 5.69 8.99 0.25
CA VAL A 312 4.79 9.42 -0.83
C VAL A 312 5.58 10.06 -1.96
N LYS A 313 4.99 10.14 -3.16
CA LYS A 313 5.67 10.68 -4.35
C LYS A 313 4.76 11.63 -5.11
N ALA A 314 5.31 12.74 -5.58
CA ALA A 314 4.57 13.61 -6.50
C ALA A 314 4.33 12.89 -7.83
N VAL A 315 3.12 13.05 -8.36
CA VAL A 315 2.76 12.71 -9.71
C VAL A 315 2.74 14.00 -10.52
N THR A 316 3.58 14.05 -11.55
CA THR A 316 3.76 15.21 -12.44
C THR A 316 3.60 14.74 -13.88
N PRO A 317 3.47 15.66 -14.86
CA PRO A 317 3.45 15.29 -16.27
C PRO A 317 4.65 14.41 -16.69
N ASP A 318 5.82 14.61 -16.08
CA ASP A 318 7.05 13.89 -16.41
C ASP A 318 7.01 12.41 -16.03
N ASN A 319 6.29 12.05 -14.96
CA ASN A 319 6.21 10.66 -14.48
C ASN A 319 4.82 10.02 -14.64
N LEU A 320 3.82 10.78 -15.13
CA LEU A 320 2.43 10.36 -15.24
C LEU A 320 2.27 9.01 -15.95
N ALA A 321 2.90 8.83 -17.10
CA ALA A 321 2.78 7.59 -17.88
C ALA A 321 3.30 6.35 -17.12
N VAL A 322 4.37 6.51 -16.33
CA VAL A 322 4.93 5.43 -15.53
C VAL A 322 4.00 5.09 -14.37
N VAL A 323 3.44 6.10 -13.70
CA VAL A 323 2.49 5.92 -12.60
C VAL A 323 1.20 5.26 -13.10
N GLN A 324 0.63 5.75 -14.21
CA GLN A 324 -0.55 5.14 -14.86
C GLN A 324 -0.32 3.67 -15.18
N LYS A 325 0.80 3.35 -15.84
CA LYS A 325 1.14 1.96 -16.15
C LYS A 325 1.25 1.09 -14.90
N SER A 326 1.83 1.61 -13.82
CA SER A 326 1.93 0.92 -12.54
C SER A 326 0.55 0.63 -11.93
N TYR A 327 -0.32 1.64 -11.88
CA TYR A 327 -1.69 1.53 -11.37
C TYR A 327 -2.51 0.53 -12.19
N THR A 328 -2.55 0.70 -13.51
CA THR A 328 -3.30 -0.19 -14.42
C THR A 328 -2.83 -1.64 -14.30
N LYS A 329 -1.52 -1.90 -14.31
CA LYS A 329 -0.98 -3.26 -14.18
C LYS A 329 -1.39 -3.90 -12.85
N THR A 330 -1.33 -3.13 -11.76
CA THR A 330 -1.66 -3.63 -10.43
C THR A 330 -3.16 -3.94 -10.31
N LEU A 331 -4.02 -3.06 -10.86
CA LEU A 331 -5.47 -3.28 -10.90
C LEU A 331 -5.86 -4.49 -11.75
N GLN A 332 -5.30 -4.63 -12.95
CA GLN A 332 -5.53 -5.80 -13.81
C GLN A 332 -5.15 -7.10 -13.09
N SER A 333 -4.02 -7.11 -12.38
CA SER A 333 -3.62 -8.27 -11.58
C SER A 333 -4.58 -8.54 -10.42
N ALA A 334 -5.05 -7.50 -9.72
CA ALA A 334 -6.03 -7.63 -8.65
C ALA A 334 -7.38 -8.19 -9.14
N GLU A 335 -7.86 -7.73 -10.30
CA GLU A 335 -9.10 -8.22 -10.93
C GLU A 335 -8.98 -9.67 -11.40
N GLN A 336 -7.85 -10.05 -11.99
CA GLN A 336 -7.57 -11.43 -12.37
C GLN A 336 -7.58 -12.37 -11.15
N ASP A 337 -6.95 -11.94 -10.07
CA ASP A 337 -6.92 -12.68 -8.81
C ASP A 337 -8.33 -12.88 -8.23
N LYS A 338 -9.19 -11.85 -8.30
CA LYS A 338 -10.58 -11.94 -7.86
C LYS A 338 -11.38 -12.93 -8.71
N LYS A 339 -11.28 -12.84 -10.04
CA LYS A 339 -11.96 -13.76 -10.97
C LYS A 339 -11.55 -15.22 -10.73
N GLN A 340 -10.28 -15.49 -10.44
CA GLN A 340 -9.80 -16.83 -10.09
C GLN A 340 -10.41 -17.34 -8.78
N LYS A 341 -10.46 -16.50 -7.73
CA LYS A 341 -11.12 -16.85 -6.45
C LYS A 341 -12.61 -17.15 -6.65
N ASP A 342 -13.31 -16.34 -7.44
CA ASP A 342 -14.75 -16.51 -7.71
C ASP A 342 -15.02 -17.82 -8.48
N GLN A 343 -14.20 -18.14 -9.50
CA GLN A 343 -14.30 -19.40 -10.24
C GLN A 343 -13.98 -20.62 -9.37
N GLN A 344 -13.02 -20.50 -8.43
CA GLN A 344 -12.68 -21.56 -7.49
C GLN A 344 -13.78 -21.78 -6.45
N ALA A 345 -14.43 -20.71 -5.98
CA ALA A 345 -15.59 -20.77 -5.10
C ALA A 345 -16.80 -21.45 -5.79
N GLN A 346 -17.06 -21.14 -7.06
CA GLN A 346 -18.12 -21.79 -7.86
C GLN A 346 -17.85 -23.28 -8.08
N LYS A 347 -16.60 -23.68 -8.38
CA LYS A 347 -16.24 -25.11 -8.49
C LYS A 347 -16.36 -25.86 -7.16
N THR A 348 -16.14 -25.19 -6.03
CA THR A 348 -16.26 -25.81 -4.70
C THR A 348 -17.73 -26.01 -4.30
N GLN A 349 -18.64 -25.13 -4.74
CA GLN A 349 -20.09 -25.32 -4.56
C GLN A 349 -20.69 -26.42 -5.45
N GLN A 350 -20.11 -26.68 -6.63
CA GLN A 350 -20.54 -27.78 -7.51
C GLN A 350 -20.01 -29.16 -7.06
N GLY A 351 -18.89 -29.20 -6.32
CA GLY A 351 -18.32 -30.43 -5.76
C GLY A 351 -19.04 -30.99 -4.52
N SER A 352 -19.90 -30.20 -3.86
CA SER A 352 -20.71 -30.63 -2.71
C SER A 352 -22.08 -31.22 -3.09
N GLN A 353 -22.41 -31.34 -4.38
CA GLN A 353 -23.64 -31.98 -4.86
C GLN A 353 -23.43 -33.29 -5.63
N SER A 354 -22.19 -33.76 -5.82
CA SER A 354 -21.91 -34.98 -6.60
C SER A 354 -21.62 -36.22 -5.74
N SER A 355 -22.26 -36.36 -4.58
CA SER A 355 -22.32 -37.63 -3.85
C SER A 355 -23.74 -38.16 -3.72
N GLN A 356 -24.58 -38.02 -4.75
CA GLN A 356 -25.79 -38.83 -4.87
C GLN A 356 -26.32 -38.83 -6.31
N SER A 357 -25.81 -39.75 -7.14
CA SER A 357 -26.53 -40.46 -8.22
C SER A 357 -25.53 -41.14 -9.15
N LYS A 358 -25.24 -42.41 -8.86
CA LYS A 358 -25.04 -43.41 -9.91
C LYS A 358 -26.44 -43.76 -10.41
N ASP A 359 -26.75 -43.55 -11.69
CA ASP A 359 -27.16 -44.66 -12.58
C ASP A 359 -27.35 -44.17 -14.04
N GLN A 360 -26.92 -45.03 -14.96
CA GLN A 360 -27.27 -45.24 -16.38
C GLN A 360 -27.65 -44.10 -17.35
N GLY A 361 -27.04 -44.17 -18.56
CA GLY A 361 -27.76 -43.82 -19.80
C GLY A 361 -26.95 -43.28 -20.99
N THR A 362 -26.29 -44.17 -21.74
CA THR A 362 -26.15 -44.21 -23.22
C THR A 362 -25.82 -42.95 -24.07
N ALA A 363 -24.63 -43.03 -24.69
CA ALA A 363 -24.23 -42.70 -26.07
C ALA A 363 -25.13 -41.87 -27.02
N LYS A 364 -24.56 -40.82 -27.63
CA LYS A 364 -24.60 -40.60 -29.10
C LYS A 364 -23.53 -39.63 -29.62
N GLU A 365 -23.14 -39.88 -30.86
CA GLU A 365 -22.00 -39.40 -31.67
C GLU A 365 -22.07 -37.97 -32.25
N LYS A 366 -20.88 -37.47 -32.64
CA LYS A 366 -20.49 -36.67 -33.85
C LYS A 366 -21.12 -35.27 -34.07
N ALA A 367 -20.55 -34.29 -34.78
CA ALA A 367 -19.24 -33.96 -35.35
C ALA A 367 -19.37 -32.55 -36.01
N GLY A 368 -18.25 -31.87 -36.27
CA GLY A 368 -18.13 -30.67 -37.14
C GLY A 368 -18.49 -29.34 -36.45
N GLU A 369 -17.83 -28.19 -36.64
CA GLU A 369 -17.08 -27.73 -37.81
C GLU A 369 -16.15 -26.54 -37.42
N LYS A 370 -15.08 -26.33 -38.20
CA LYS A 370 -14.11 -25.23 -38.10
C LYS A 370 -14.51 -24.04 -38.98
N GLN A 371 -14.35 -22.82 -38.47
CA GLN A 371 -13.93 -21.60 -39.19
C GLN A 371 -13.74 -20.52 -38.09
N GLY A 372 -12.67 -19.73 -37.95
CA GLY A 372 -11.60 -19.33 -38.86
C GLY A 372 -11.78 -17.86 -39.26
N THR A 373 -11.30 -16.89 -38.47
CA THR A 373 -10.93 -15.55 -38.98
C THR A 373 -9.92 -14.85 -38.07
N SER A 374 -8.81 -14.45 -38.68
CA SER A 374 -7.72 -13.60 -38.19
C SER A 374 -7.99 -12.11 -38.39
N GLY A 375 -7.45 -11.26 -37.52
CA GLY A 375 -7.33 -9.82 -37.77
C GLY A 375 -6.29 -9.19 -36.84
N GLY A 376 -5.16 -8.75 -37.40
CA GLY A 376 -4.07 -8.05 -36.71
C GLY A 376 -4.16 -6.52 -36.83
N GLY A 377 -3.40 -5.81 -36.01
CA GLY A 377 -3.18 -4.36 -36.06
C GLY A 377 -2.12 -3.90 -35.04
N ASP A 378 -1.23 -3.01 -35.48
CA ASP A 378 0.17 -2.80 -35.06
C ASP A 378 0.48 -2.12 -33.71
N GLN A 379 1.68 -2.45 -33.19
CA GLN A 379 2.39 -1.79 -32.09
C GLN A 379 3.38 -0.73 -32.61
N ALA A 380 3.43 0.44 -31.96
CA ALA A 380 4.52 1.41 -32.10
C ALA A 380 5.32 1.52 -30.77
N GLN A 381 6.62 1.24 -30.84
CA GLN A 381 7.58 1.18 -29.72
C GLN A 381 8.19 2.55 -29.37
N GLY A 382 8.23 2.89 -28.07
CA GLY A 382 9.05 3.97 -27.49
C GLY A 382 10.01 3.41 -26.42
N LYS A 383 11.27 3.83 -26.46
CA LYS A 383 12.48 3.16 -25.93
C LYS A 383 12.59 3.09 -24.38
N SER A 384 12.88 1.89 -23.89
CA SER A 384 13.41 1.58 -22.54
C SER A 384 14.92 1.85 -22.50
N SER A 385 15.44 2.46 -21.44
CA SER A 385 16.88 2.52 -21.18
C SER A 385 17.40 1.12 -20.87
N SER A 386 18.29 0.60 -21.73
CA SER A 386 18.85 -0.76 -21.62
C SER A 386 20.09 -0.79 -20.72
N ILE A 387 20.24 -1.87 -19.95
CA ILE A 387 21.49 -2.16 -19.22
C ILE A 387 22.63 -2.34 -20.24
N PRO A 388 23.82 -1.74 -20.02
CA PRO A 388 24.95 -1.89 -20.92
C PRO A 388 25.37 -3.36 -21.12
N ALA A 389 25.80 -3.71 -22.33
CA ALA A 389 26.26 -5.07 -22.66
C ALA A 389 27.49 -5.47 -21.82
N GLY A 390 27.48 -6.68 -21.27
CA GLY A 390 28.59 -7.24 -20.48
C GLY A 390 28.49 -7.08 -18.95
N VAL A 391 27.42 -6.47 -18.44
CA VAL A 391 27.20 -6.32 -16.99
C VAL A 391 26.86 -7.67 -16.34
N GLN A 392 27.78 -8.19 -15.52
CA GLN A 392 27.59 -9.46 -14.80
C GLN A 392 26.91 -9.31 -13.43
N LYS A 393 26.92 -8.09 -12.86
CA LYS A 393 26.37 -7.80 -11.53
C LYS A 393 25.95 -6.34 -11.42
N VAL A 394 24.77 -6.10 -10.85
CA VAL A 394 24.31 -4.77 -10.46
C VAL A 394 24.08 -4.75 -8.96
N THR A 395 24.70 -3.80 -8.27
CA THR A 395 24.52 -3.56 -6.84
C THR A 395 24.04 -2.14 -6.61
N GLU A 396 22.93 -2.01 -5.91
CA GLU A 396 22.39 -0.74 -5.45
C GLU A 396 22.80 -0.54 -3.99
N ARG A 397 23.44 0.58 -3.69
CA ARG A 397 23.79 0.97 -2.31
C ARG A 397 22.89 2.11 -1.89
N ILE A 398 22.10 1.89 -0.84
CA ILE A 398 21.27 2.92 -0.23
C ILE A 398 21.88 3.23 1.12
N LYS A 399 22.35 4.46 1.28
CA LYS A 399 22.85 4.99 2.56
C LYS A 399 21.82 5.98 3.09
N THR A 400 21.28 5.69 4.27
CA THR A 400 20.38 6.60 4.98
C THR A 400 21.10 7.08 6.24
N GLU A 401 21.27 8.39 6.37
CA GLU A 401 21.79 9.03 7.57
C GLU A 401 20.66 9.79 8.25
N THR A 402 20.45 9.52 9.54
CA THR A 402 19.51 10.24 10.39
C THR A 402 20.30 10.97 11.45
N THR A 403 20.10 12.29 11.54
CA THR A 403 20.64 13.12 12.62
C THR A 403 19.48 13.58 13.50
N ARG A 404 19.55 13.28 14.79
CA ARG A 404 18.59 13.73 15.80
C ARG A 404 19.28 14.74 16.69
N GLU A 405 18.76 15.96 16.73
CA GLU A 405 19.23 17.01 17.63
C GLU A 405 18.28 17.13 18.82
N TYR A 406 18.84 17.15 20.02
CA TYR A 406 18.13 17.41 21.27
C TYR A 406 18.34 18.87 21.61
N LEU A 407 17.27 19.65 21.75
CA LEU A 407 17.33 21.07 22.05
C LEU A 407 16.83 21.35 23.47
N ASP A 408 17.39 22.36 24.13
CA ASP A 408 16.86 22.88 25.39
C ASP A 408 15.62 23.78 25.17
N ALA A 409 15.05 24.27 26.27
CA ALA A 409 13.86 25.12 26.26
C ALA A 409 14.06 26.46 25.53
N GLN A 410 15.31 26.83 25.22
CA GLN A 410 15.68 28.04 24.50
C GLN A 410 16.04 27.76 23.03
N GLY A 411 15.89 26.51 22.57
CA GLY A 411 16.17 26.11 21.20
C GLY A 411 17.67 25.93 20.91
N LYS A 412 18.51 25.75 21.93
CA LYS A 412 19.93 25.43 21.75
C LYS A 412 20.13 23.92 21.75
N VAL A 413 20.88 23.40 20.78
CA VAL A 413 21.23 21.98 20.70
C VAL A 413 22.10 21.58 21.89
N ILE A 414 21.58 20.68 22.74
CA ILE A 414 22.23 20.10 23.91
C ILE A 414 22.70 18.66 23.68
N GLY A 415 22.36 18.06 22.55
CA GLY A 415 22.87 16.75 22.16
C GLY A 415 22.59 16.44 20.69
N THR A 416 23.40 15.55 20.10
CA THR A 416 23.19 15.08 18.72
C THR A 416 23.43 13.58 18.66
N GLU A 417 22.45 12.84 18.17
CA GLU A 417 22.59 11.42 17.85
C GLU A 417 22.62 11.26 16.32
N LYS A 418 23.57 10.47 15.83
CA LYS A 418 23.67 10.10 14.42
C LYS A 418 23.54 8.60 14.28
N THR A 419 22.63 8.18 13.42
CA THR A 419 22.49 6.78 13.02
C THR A 419 22.59 6.69 11.50
N ALA A 420 23.46 5.80 11.04
CA ALA A 420 23.61 5.49 9.61
C ALA A 420 23.24 4.03 9.39
N ASN A 421 22.40 3.77 8.39
CA ASN A 421 22.10 2.43 7.94
C ASN A 421 22.50 2.31 6.46
N GLU A 422 23.29 1.29 6.15
CA GLU A 422 23.74 1.01 4.79
C GLU A 422 23.15 -0.34 4.36
N GLN A 423 22.31 -0.31 3.34
CA GLN A 423 21.75 -1.51 2.74
C GLN A 423 22.32 -1.69 1.33
N VAL A 424 22.92 -2.85 1.09
CA VAL A 424 23.40 -3.25 -0.23
C VAL A 424 22.42 -4.25 -0.81
N LYS A 425 21.67 -3.84 -1.84
CA LYS A 425 20.77 -4.73 -2.57
C LYS A 425 21.49 -5.21 -3.83
N THR A 426 21.70 -6.52 -3.93
CA THR A 426 22.22 -7.13 -5.15
C THR A 426 21.04 -7.60 -6.01
N VAL A 427 21.01 -7.18 -7.27
CA VAL A 427 20.00 -7.67 -8.22
C VAL A 427 20.29 -9.14 -8.52
N PRO A 428 19.32 -10.07 -8.34
CA PRO A 428 19.52 -11.49 -8.65
C PRO A 428 19.87 -11.71 -10.13
N PRO A 429 20.83 -12.59 -10.47
CA PRO A 429 21.26 -12.85 -11.86
C PRO A 429 20.12 -13.26 -12.80
N GLU A 430 19.07 -13.86 -12.28
CA GLU A 430 17.88 -14.31 -13.01
C GLU A 430 17.07 -13.13 -13.55
N MET A 431 17.10 -11.98 -12.87
CA MET A 431 16.42 -10.76 -13.32
C MET A 431 17.18 -10.05 -14.45
N LEU A 432 18.50 -10.25 -14.54
CA LEU A 432 19.32 -9.74 -15.65
C LEU A 432 19.05 -10.50 -16.95
N LYS A 433 18.78 -11.81 -16.86
CA LYS A 433 18.44 -12.64 -18.03
C LYS A 433 17.10 -12.27 -18.66
N GLN A 434 16.08 -11.97 -17.87
CA GLN A 434 14.75 -11.59 -18.39
C GLN A 434 14.77 -10.30 -19.24
N GLN A 435 15.66 -9.35 -18.94
CA GLN A 435 15.84 -8.16 -19.79
C GLN A 435 16.68 -8.42 -21.05
N THR A 436 17.58 -9.42 -21.01
CA THR A 436 18.40 -9.77 -22.17
C THR A 436 17.63 -10.66 -23.16
N GLU A 437 16.73 -11.52 -22.68
CA GLU A 437 15.89 -12.38 -23.53
C GLU A 437 14.76 -11.59 -24.22
N GLN A 438 14.25 -10.52 -23.59
CA GLN A 438 13.30 -9.61 -24.23
C GLN A 438 13.88 -8.82 -25.42
N THR A 439 15.20 -8.69 -25.54
CA THR A 439 15.86 -8.01 -26.67
C THR A 439 16.22 -8.95 -27.82
N SER A 440 16.32 -10.26 -27.59
CA SER A 440 16.64 -11.24 -28.65
C SER A 440 15.44 -11.63 -29.52
N ASP A 441 14.21 -11.61 -28.99
CA ASP A 441 13.01 -11.99 -29.77
C ASP A 441 12.61 -10.94 -30.82
N THR A 442 13.07 -9.69 -30.69
CA THR A 442 12.80 -8.63 -31.69
C THR A 442 13.73 -8.68 -32.91
N SER A 443 14.86 -9.39 -32.82
CA SER A 443 15.88 -9.43 -33.89
C SER A 443 15.73 -10.57 -34.91
N LYS A 444 14.81 -11.53 -34.70
CA LYS A 444 14.63 -12.68 -35.60
C LYS A 444 13.53 -12.54 -36.65
N SER A 445 12.73 -11.48 -36.65
CA SER A 445 11.61 -11.31 -37.62
C SER A 445 11.84 -10.28 -38.74
N GLN A 446 13.05 -9.74 -38.92
CA GLN A 446 13.33 -8.72 -39.96
C GLN A 446 14.49 -9.05 -40.91
N GLY A 447 14.89 -10.31 -41.02
CA GLY A 447 16.08 -10.71 -41.79
C GLY A 447 15.84 -11.76 -42.86
N GLN A 448 14.87 -11.59 -43.77
CA GLN A 448 14.88 -12.34 -45.04
C GLN A 448 13.90 -11.74 -46.08
N GLY A 449 14.45 -11.15 -47.15
CA GLY A 449 13.80 -11.13 -48.46
C GLY A 449 13.41 -9.79 -49.06
N ASP A 450 14.36 -8.86 -49.27
CA ASP A 450 14.24 -7.92 -50.40
C ASP A 450 15.57 -7.84 -51.17
N GLN A 451 15.67 -8.70 -52.18
CA GLN A 451 16.54 -8.52 -53.34
C GLN A 451 15.81 -9.19 -54.52
N SER A 452 15.17 -8.40 -55.37
CA SER A 452 15.55 -8.33 -56.79
C SER A 452 14.52 -7.59 -57.67
N LYS A 453 15.10 -6.80 -58.59
CA LYS A 453 14.56 -6.30 -59.88
C LYS A 453 13.87 -4.94 -59.88
N ASP A 454 14.68 -3.91 -60.12
CA ASP A 454 14.36 -2.94 -61.16
C ASP A 454 15.53 -2.79 -62.13
N LYS A 455 15.31 -3.21 -63.39
CA LYS A 455 16.03 -2.79 -64.59
C LYS A 455 15.07 -2.93 -65.77
N GLY A 456 14.39 -1.83 -66.08
CA GLY A 456 14.12 -1.32 -67.41
C GLY A 456 13.25 -2.16 -68.36
N LYS A 457 12.03 -1.69 -68.64
CA LYS A 457 11.72 -0.85 -69.80
C LYS A 457 10.29 -0.35 -69.71
#